data_AF-A0A0H3U8J3-F1
#
_entry.id   AF-A0A0H3U8J3-F1
#
_cell.length_a   1.000
_cell.length_b   1.000
_cell.length_c   1.000
_cell.angle_alpha   90.00
_cell.angle_beta   90.00
_cell.angle_gamma   90.00
#
_symmetry.space_group_name_H-M   'P 1'
#
loop_
_entity.id
_entity.type
_entity.pdbx_description
1 polymer ?
#
loop_
_entity_poly.entity_id
_entity_poly.type
_entity_poly.pdbx_seq_one_letter_code
_entity_poly.pdbx_strand_id
1 'polypeptide(L)'
;MRHITLIAALLLSLAAGAQTIRIDRQHIILTVGGEERLIAPQGTDESYYWASLSPDGRHIVYSTAKHGTFICNLHGRQVRALGILNTPKWLDDKHVAGLYSPWAPRKGEAPATAYYAFDLRGRHPRLLTDDEKNAFLQAEKARVSEGWERTNMREAARTYDSTAVDLSGLRFYLNPGHGGYNPNDRSAWTVPVPETWTNPDGYWESEVNLRVALYLRDMLEQAGAEVLMSRTTNESGASDRTYYPGARRKQRAALLAGGDRSLSAIAEEASASRVDQFISIHCNAWNGKVNYLVVLYHGATGEPVMPASLDMATLMGRHLIKNGLTAWTHENPMAAGDETFFGPGGLGVLRPLTVPGVLVEMSFYDCPAETHRYMSDDYRRLSALRLYHYICDYYHRPLPQTACISGDVRSLTEKTDTLGHKEFIYKEGSPDEWLPINGATVVLRRADGTVVDTHKTDDWYNGIFAFFNLPAGTYLLEASLPDGRSAREELTVGPADITTTHLRL
;
A
#
# COMPACT_ATOMS: atom_id res chain seq x y z
N MET A 1 40.74 -15.50 30.13
CA MET A 1 39.40 -15.52 30.74
C MET A 1 39.04 -14.30 31.59
N ARG A 2 39.95 -13.37 31.95
CA ARG A 2 39.59 -12.15 32.72
C ARG A 2 39.29 -10.89 31.89
N HIS A 3 39.53 -10.89 30.58
CA HIS A 3 39.24 -9.73 29.71
C HIS A 3 37.85 -9.75 29.05
N ILE A 4 37.17 -10.91 28.98
CA ILE A 4 35.83 -11.03 28.38
C ILE A 4 34.72 -10.62 29.38
N THR A 5 34.97 -10.77 30.69
CA THR A 5 33.99 -10.44 31.73
C THR A 5 33.87 -8.93 31.99
N LEU A 6 34.91 -8.14 31.71
CA LEU A 6 34.86 -6.68 31.91
C LEU A 6 34.07 -5.95 30.81
N ILE A 7 34.09 -6.44 29.56
CA ILE A 7 33.36 -5.82 28.44
C ILE A 7 31.85 -6.11 28.54
N ALA A 8 31.46 -7.29 29.01
CA ALA A 8 30.06 -7.62 29.27
C ALA A 8 29.49 -6.77 30.43
N ALA A 9 30.28 -6.51 31.48
CA ALA A 9 29.86 -5.64 32.58
C ALA A 9 29.80 -4.15 32.18
N LEU A 10 30.68 -3.68 31.30
CA LEU A 10 30.66 -2.29 30.79
C LEU A 10 29.52 -2.05 29.78
N LEU A 11 29.17 -3.06 28.97
CA LEU A 11 28.00 -3.02 28.07
C LEU A 11 26.68 -3.15 28.84
N LEU A 12 26.62 -3.96 29.91
CA LEU A 12 25.45 -3.96 30.81
C LEU A 12 25.32 -2.68 31.64
N SER A 13 26.43 -1.99 31.98
CA SER A 13 26.34 -0.71 32.71
C SER A 13 26.01 0.50 31.81
N LEU A 14 26.27 0.43 30.50
CA LEU A 14 25.85 1.46 29.54
C LEU A 14 24.38 1.33 29.11
N ALA A 15 23.79 0.14 29.24
CA ALA A 15 22.36 -0.08 28.99
C ALA A 15 21.45 0.38 30.14
N ALA A 16 21.98 0.47 31.37
CA ALA A 16 21.21 0.83 32.57
C ALA A 16 20.84 2.32 32.68
N GLY A 17 21.28 3.17 31.75
CA GLY A 17 20.95 4.60 31.70
C GLY A 17 20.39 5.11 30.37
N ALA A 18 20.26 4.25 29.36
CA ALA A 18 19.82 4.67 28.03
C ALA A 18 18.32 4.97 28.04
N GLN A 19 17.96 6.23 27.76
CA GLN A 19 16.57 6.61 27.49
C GLN A 19 16.26 6.34 26.02
N THR A 20 15.18 5.64 25.74
CA THR A 20 14.71 5.45 24.36
C THR A 20 13.25 5.80 24.26
N ILE A 21 12.84 6.24 23.07
CA ILE A 21 11.45 6.60 22.78
C ILE A 21 11.05 5.93 21.47
N ARG A 22 9.84 5.39 21.45
CA ARG A 22 9.24 4.80 20.26
C ARG A 22 7.76 5.10 20.21
N ILE A 23 7.20 4.92 19.02
CA ILE A 23 5.75 4.80 18.86
C ILE A 23 5.45 3.30 18.85
N ASP A 24 4.58 2.86 19.76
CA ASP A 24 3.99 1.52 19.76
C ASP A 24 2.47 1.67 19.76
N ARG A 25 1.80 1.04 18.80
CA ARG A 25 0.34 1.14 18.61
C ARG A 25 -0.20 2.57 18.76
N GLN A 26 0.43 3.52 18.06
CA GLN A 26 0.11 4.96 18.07
C GLN A 26 0.28 5.68 19.41
N HIS A 27 1.03 5.11 20.37
CA HIS A 27 1.34 5.76 21.63
C HIS A 27 2.83 5.93 21.82
N ILE A 28 3.20 7.00 22.53
CA ILE A 28 4.59 7.25 22.89
C ILE A 28 4.95 6.31 24.03
N ILE A 29 5.88 5.39 23.78
CA ILE A 29 6.50 4.57 24.81
C ILE A 29 7.90 5.11 25.08
N LEU A 30 8.08 5.61 26.31
CA LEU A 30 9.37 6.04 26.84
C LEU A 30 9.95 4.92 27.69
N THR A 31 11.16 4.49 27.37
CA THR A 31 11.93 3.55 28.19
C THR A 31 13.02 4.30 28.96
N VAL A 32 13.05 4.19 30.29
CA VAL A 32 14.08 4.80 31.14
C VAL A 32 14.64 3.73 32.07
N GLY A 33 15.93 3.43 31.96
CA GLY A 33 16.57 2.41 32.81
C GLY A 33 15.97 1.01 32.65
N GLY A 34 15.43 0.70 31.47
CA GLY A 34 14.76 -0.57 31.16
C GLY A 34 13.26 -0.62 31.51
N GLU A 35 12.71 0.38 32.20
CA GLU A 35 11.27 0.46 32.46
C GLU A 35 10.53 1.22 31.37
N GLU A 36 9.45 0.64 30.86
CA GLU A 36 8.60 1.27 29.85
C GLU A 36 7.43 2.04 30.46
N ARG A 37 7.14 3.22 29.89
CA ARG A 37 6.06 4.10 30.32
C ARG A 37 5.33 4.65 29.11
N LEU A 38 4.00 4.56 29.14
CA LEU A 38 3.13 5.24 28.19
C LEU A 38 3.09 6.74 28.51
N ILE A 39 3.41 7.57 27.52
CA ILE A 39 3.35 9.03 27.61
C ILE A 39 2.22 9.50 26.69
N ALA A 40 1.16 10.09 27.28
CA ALA A 40 -0.02 10.55 26.54
C ALA A 40 -0.45 11.96 26.95
N PRO A 41 0.31 13.00 26.56
CA PRO A 41 0.09 14.37 27.04
C PRO A 41 -1.22 15.02 26.55
N GLN A 42 -1.86 14.47 25.50
CA GLN A 42 -3.13 14.90 24.92
C GLN A 42 -4.25 13.88 25.21
N GLY A 43 -3.96 12.90 26.07
CA GLY A 43 -4.86 11.79 26.37
C GLY A 43 -4.50 10.52 25.60
N THR A 44 -4.95 9.38 26.12
CA THR A 44 -4.71 8.05 25.52
C THR A 44 -5.54 7.81 24.25
N ASP A 45 -6.49 8.69 23.95
CA ASP A 45 -7.37 8.59 22.77
C ASP A 45 -6.79 9.30 21.54
N GLU A 46 -5.56 9.80 21.62
CA GLU A 46 -4.86 10.49 20.53
C GLU A 46 -3.83 9.55 19.89
N SER A 47 -3.71 9.63 18.56
CA SER A 47 -2.66 8.95 17.81
C SER A 47 -1.41 9.82 17.80
N TYR A 48 -0.38 9.38 18.51
CA TYR A 48 0.92 10.03 18.58
C TYR A 48 1.84 9.52 17.48
N TYR A 49 2.53 10.42 16.82
CA TYR A 49 3.56 10.12 15.82
C TYR A 49 4.75 11.07 15.93
N TRP A 50 5.82 10.74 15.21
CA TRP A 50 7.07 11.50 15.18
C TRP A 50 7.67 11.81 16.57
N ALA A 51 7.38 10.95 17.57
CA ALA A 51 7.94 11.14 18.90
C ALA A 51 9.46 10.98 18.88
N SER A 52 10.18 11.96 19.42
CA SER A 52 11.63 11.85 19.64
C SER A 52 12.07 12.63 20.88
N LEU A 53 13.12 12.11 21.52
CA LEU A 53 13.77 12.75 22.65
C LEU A 53 14.68 13.87 22.14
N SER A 54 14.74 14.98 22.88
CA SER A 54 15.80 15.98 22.70
C SER A 54 17.17 15.32 22.89
N PRO A 55 18.25 15.86 22.29
CA PRO A 55 19.58 15.26 22.42
C PRO A 55 20.04 15.12 23.88
N ASP A 56 19.70 16.07 24.75
CA ASP A 56 19.89 16.00 26.21
C ASP A 56 18.95 15.03 26.96
N GLY A 57 17.98 14.43 26.27
CA GLY A 57 17.01 13.47 26.81
C GLY A 57 16.01 14.08 27.79
N ARG A 58 15.75 15.39 27.77
CA ARG A 58 14.86 16.05 28.76
C ARG A 58 13.45 16.34 28.25
N HIS A 59 13.29 16.41 26.94
CA HIS A 59 12.04 16.80 26.29
C HIS A 59 11.64 15.79 25.22
N ILE A 60 10.34 15.75 24.93
CA ILE A 60 9.75 14.95 23.87
C ILE A 60 9.10 15.90 22.90
N VAL A 61 9.53 15.88 21.65
CA VAL A 61 8.71 16.39 20.54
C VAL A 61 7.85 15.24 20.04
N TYR A 62 6.62 15.53 19.67
CA TYR A 62 5.69 14.57 19.10
C TYR A 62 4.60 15.31 18.36
N SER A 63 3.86 14.61 17.54
CA SER A 63 2.70 15.13 16.82
C SER A 63 1.48 14.26 17.07
N THR A 64 0.30 14.86 16.96
CA THR A 64 -0.97 14.14 16.99
C THR A 64 -1.79 14.45 15.74
N ALA A 65 -2.54 13.44 15.28
CA ALA A 65 -3.17 13.47 13.95
C ALA A 65 -4.22 14.57 13.83
N LYS A 66 -4.76 14.97 14.98
CA LYS A 66 -5.85 15.92 15.08
C LYS A 66 -5.40 17.32 15.45
N HIS A 67 -4.27 17.47 16.14
CA HIS A 67 -3.93 18.72 16.83
C HIS A 67 -2.54 19.28 16.47
N GLY A 68 -1.78 18.58 15.62
CA GLY A 68 -0.47 19.03 15.17
C GLY A 68 0.66 18.64 16.11
N THR A 69 1.73 19.42 16.13
CA THR A 69 3.00 19.12 16.78
C THR A 69 3.13 19.84 18.13
N PHE A 70 3.71 19.15 19.09
CA PHE A 70 3.87 19.59 20.46
C PHE A 70 5.25 19.21 21.04
N ILE A 71 5.61 19.91 22.11
CA ILE A 71 6.71 19.54 23.01
C ILE A 71 6.13 19.30 24.40
N CYS A 72 6.62 18.27 25.09
CA CYS A 72 6.37 18.04 26.52
C CYS A 72 7.65 17.58 27.23
N ASN A 73 7.61 17.51 28.56
CA ASN A 73 8.66 16.84 29.32
C ASN A 73 8.45 15.32 29.35
N LEU A 74 9.41 14.56 29.89
CA LEU A 74 9.37 13.09 29.96
C LEU A 74 8.17 12.48 30.70
N HIS A 75 7.39 13.28 31.42
CA HIS A 75 6.18 12.85 32.12
C HIS A 75 4.89 13.18 31.35
N GLY A 76 5.01 13.68 30.11
CA GLY A 76 3.89 14.17 29.33
C GLY A 76 3.23 15.41 29.93
N ARG A 77 3.99 16.23 30.66
CA ARG A 77 3.51 17.48 31.27
C ARG A 77 4.18 18.68 30.57
N GLN A 78 3.73 19.88 30.92
CA GLN A 78 4.25 21.14 30.37
C GLN A 78 4.14 21.22 28.84
N VAL A 79 3.03 20.72 28.30
CA VAL A 79 2.75 20.73 26.87
C VAL A 79 2.84 22.13 26.27
N ARG A 80 3.51 22.23 25.12
CA ARG A 80 3.60 23.44 24.28
C ARG A 80 3.26 23.07 22.85
N ALA A 81 2.32 23.80 22.24
CA ALA A 81 1.94 23.59 20.85
C ALA A 81 2.90 24.34 19.92
N LEU A 82 3.27 23.70 18.81
CA LEU A 82 4.13 24.27 17.76
C LEU A 82 3.36 24.54 16.44
N GLY A 83 2.08 24.15 16.37
CA GLY A 83 1.30 24.15 15.11
C GLY A 83 1.51 22.84 14.34
N ILE A 84 1.16 22.79 13.04
CA ILE A 84 1.44 21.60 12.23
C ILE A 84 2.87 21.72 11.70
N LEU A 85 3.74 20.84 12.19
CA LEU A 85 5.06 20.63 11.61
C LEU A 85 5.07 19.23 11.01
N ASN A 86 5.39 19.10 9.73
CA ASN A 86 5.67 17.81 9.13
C ASN A 86 7.09 17.39 9.53
N THR A 87 7.24 16.11 9.89
CA THR A 87 8.51 15.48 10.32
C THR A 87 9.30 16.28 11.37
N PRO A 88 8.69 16.70 12.49
CA PRO A 88 9.37 17.52 13.48
C PRO A 88 10.53 16.77 14.13
N LYS A 89 11.70 17.41 14.18
CA LYS A 89 12.90 16.86 14.81
C LYS A 89 13.59 17.93 15.65
N TRP A 90 14.33 17.49 16.64
CA TRP A 90 15.24 18.34 17.39
C TRP A 90 16.41 18.78 16.50
N LEU A 91 16.63 20.09 16.37
CA LEU A 91 17.88 20.64 15.83
C LEU A 91 18.98 20.61 16.90
N ASP A 92 18.59 20.90 18.14
CA ASP A 92 19.44 20.94 19.32
C ASP A 92 18.56 20.72 20.58
N ASP A 93 19.11 20.91 21.77
CA ASP A 93 18.40 20.73 23.05
C ASP A 93 17.23 21.71 23.29
N LYS A 94 17.12 22.75 22.47
CA LYS A 94 16.23 23.89 22.67
C LYS A 94 15.31 24.18 21.48
N HIS A 95 15.57 23.58 20.33
CA HIS A 95 14.84 23.88 19.10
C HIS A 95 14.34 22.63 18.37
N VAL A 96 13.10 22.70 17.91
CA VAL A 96 12.46 21.70 17.04
C VAL A 96 12.22 22.31 15.67
N ALA A 97 12.61 21.63 14.60
CA ALA A 97 12.35 22.03 13.24
C ALA A 97 11.44 21.07 12.50
N GLY A 98 10.67 21.60 11.54
CA GLY A 98 9.88 20.83 10.59
C GLY A 98 9.27 21.74 9.52
N LEU A 99 8.69 21.14 8.49
CA LEU A 99 7.95 21.88 7.47
C LEU A 99 6.65 22.42 8.10
N TYR A 100 6.51 23.73 8.18
CA TYR A 100 5.39 24.35 8.88
C TYR A 100 4.21 24.63 7.95
N SER A 101 3.01 24.24 8.39
CA SER A 101 1.74 24.57 7.72
C SER A 101 0.73 25.14 8.72
N PRO A 102 0.34 26.43 8.63
CA PRO A 102 -0.63 27.00 9.55
C PRO A 102 -2.08 26.56 9.22
N TRP A 103 -2.89 26.35 10.27
CA TRP A 103 -4.31 25.96 10.17
C TRP A 103 -5.22 27.01 9.49
N ALA A 104 -4.80 28.28 9.43
CA ALA A 104 -5.40 29.35 8.63
C ALA A 104 -4.43 30.55 8.60
N PRO A 105 -3.98 31.05 7.44
CA PRO A 105 -3.01 32.16 7.41
C PRO A 105 -3.66 33.47 7.88
N ARG A 106 -3.09 34.10 8.92
CA ARG A 106 -3.38 35.51 9.25
C ARG A 106 -2.46 36.44 8.45
N LYS A 107 -2.95 37.64 8.14
CA LYS A 107 -2.21 38.66 7.39
C LYS A 107 -0.95 39.06 8.20
N GLY A 108 0.24 38.70 7.72
CA GLY A 108 1.53 38.99 8.36
C GLY A 108 2.28 37.77 8.94
N GLU A 109 1.78 36.55 8.77
CA GLU A 109 2.47 35.32 9.19
C GLU A 109 3.24 34.63 8.05
N ALA A 110 4.22 33.81 8.47
CA ALA A 110 5.13 32.98 7.68
C ALA A 110 4.51 32.29 6.44
N PRO A 111 5.20 32.22 5.27
CA PRO A 111 4.73 31.47 4.10
C PRO A 111 4.45 29.99 4.44
N ALA A 112 3.31 29.50 3.96
CA ALA A 112 2.66 28.25 4.38
C ALA A 112 3.31 26.93 3.91
N THR A 113 4.56 26.96 3.44
CA THR A 113 5.32 25.78 2.98
C THR A 113 6.83 26.03 3.09
N ALA A 114 7.34 26.22 4.30
CA ALA A 114 8.78 26.32 4.53
C ALA A 114 9.20 25.68 5.86
N TYR A 115 10.48 25.35 6.00
CA TYR A 115 11.01 24.74 7.20
C TYR A 115 11.25 25.80 8.28
N TYR A 116 10.63 25.63 9.44
CA TYR A 116 10.81 26.53 10.59
C TYR A 116 11.34 25.78 11.81
N ALA A 117 12.19 26.46 12.57
CA ALA A 117 12.64 26.06 13.88
C ALA A 117 11.85 26.80 14.98
N PHE A 118 11.41 26.07 15.99
CA PHE A 118 10.61 26.55 17.13
C PHE A 118 11.39 26.32 18.42
N ASP A 119 11.34 27.30 19.33
CA ASP A 119 11.91 27.13 20.67
C ASP A 119 11.04 26.22 21.57
N LEU A 120 11.58 25.79 22.71
CA LEU A 120 10.85 25.00 23.73
C LEU A 120 9.57 25.68 24.26
N ARG A 121 9.38 26.98 24.02
CA ARG A 121 8.20 27.73 24.47
C ARG A 121 7.12 27.77 23.38
N GLY A 122 7.40 27.26 22.18
CA GLY A 122 6.52 27.32 21.02
C GLY A 122 6.35 28.75 20.48
N ARG A 123 7.31 29.65 20.75
CA ARG A 123 7.25 31.05 20.32
C ARG A 123 8.37 31.37 19.34
N HIS A 124 8.17 32.42 18.54
CA HIS A 124 9.18 32.97 17.62
C HIS A 124 9.74 31.97 16.60
N PRO A 125 8.91 31.35 15.74
CA PRO A 125 9.41 30.44 14.72
C PRO A 125 10.41 31.16 13.80
N ARG A 126 11.57 30.54 13.60
CA ARG A 126 12.64 31.04 12.73
C ARG A 126 12.69 30.21 11.45
N LEU A 127 12.63 30.87 10.30
CA LEU A 127 12.84 30.20 9.01
C LEU A 127 14.27 29.62 8.95
N LEU A 128 14.39 28.36 8.54
CA LEU A 128 15.68 27.72 8.29
C LEU A 128 16.31 28.27 7.01
N THR A 129 17.62 28.47 7.01
CA THR A 129 18.35 28.78 5.77
C THR A 129 18.40 27.54 4.86
N ASP A 130 18.71 27.72 3.58
CA ASP A 130 18.81 26.60 2.64
C ASP A 130 19.88 25.58 3.06
N ASP A 131 21.01 26.04 3.61
CA ASP A 131 22.06 25.16 4.14
C ASP A 131 21.58 24.36 5.35
N GLU A 132 20.87 25.00 6.29
CA GLU A 132 20.32 24.32 7.47
C GLU A 132 19.23 23.31 7.07
N LYS A 133 18.39 23.65 6.09
CA LYS A 133 17.39 22.73 5.50
C LYS A 133 18.06 21.54 4.83
N ASN A 134 19.10 21.76 4.03
CA ASN A 134 19.81 20.68 3.35
C ASN A 134 20.51 19.75 4.35
N ALA A 135 21.15 20.30 5.38
CA ALA A 135 21.74 19.51 6.47
C ALA A 135 20.67 18.70 7.23
N PHE A 136 19.52 19.30 7.51
CA PHE A 136 18.37 18.64 8.14
C PHE A 136 17.89 17.43 7.34
N LEU A 137 17.71 17.58 6.02
CA LEU A 137 17.25 16.52 5.12
C LEU A 137 18.31 15.42 4.89
N GLN A 138 19.61 15.77 4.89
CA GLN A 138 20.69 14.79 4.75
C GLN A 138 20.85 13.93 6.00
N ALA A 139 20.70 14.51 7.20
CA ALA A 139 20.70 13.77 8.45
C ALA A 139 19.55 12.75 8.54
N GLU A 140 18.41 13.04 7.90
CA GLU A 140 17.28 12.11 7.77
C GLU A 140 17.64 10.91 6.88
N LYS A 141 18.20 11.17 5.69
CA LYS A 141 18.65 10.12 4.77
C LYS A 141 19.65 9.15 5.42
N ALA A 142 20.64 9.67 6.15
CA ALA A 142 21.66 8.86 6.81
C ALA A 142 21.13 7.93 7.93
N ARG A 143 20.10 8.36 8.67
CA ARG A 143 19.50 7.53 9.74
C ARG A 143 18.59 6.43 9.19
N VAL A 144 17.94 6.66 8.05
CA VAL A 144 17.15 5.62 7.36
C VAL A 144 18.08 4.52 6.83
N SER A 145 19.25 4.89 6.27
CA SER A 145 20.27 3.92 5.85
C SER A 145 20.88 3.12 7.01
N GLU A 146 21.15 3.74 8.17
CA GLU A 146 21.63 3.00 9.36
C GLU A 146 20.56 2.07 9.96
N GLY A 147 19.28 2.43 9.85
CA GLY A 147 18.17 1.55 10.21
C GLY A 147 18.08 0.34 9.28
N TRP A 148 18.29 0.57 7.98
CA TRP A 148 18.31 -0.47 6.96
C TRP A 148 19.44 -1.49 7.19
N GLU A 149 20.67 -1.02 7.45
CA GLU A 149 21.80 -1.93 7.71
C GLU A 149 21.61 -2.79 8.97
N ARG A 150 20.96 -2.26 10.02
CA ARG A 150 20.72 -3.03 11.27
C ARG A 150 19.66 -4.11 11.13
N THR A 151 18.64 -3.92 10.29
CA THR A 151 17.61 -4.94 10.02
C THR A 151 18.22 -6.09 9.21
N ASN A 152 19.03 -5.78 8.20
CA ASN A 152 19.74 -6.79 7.39
C ASN A 152 20.71 -7.67 8.19
N MET A 153 21.45 -7.10 9.14
CA MET A 153 22.43 -7.86 9.91
C MET A 153 21.80 -8.78 10.98
N ARG A 154 20.55 -8.53 11.41
CA ARG A 154 19.86 -9.40 12.38
C ARG A 154 19.21 -10.62 11.74
N GLU A 155 18.85 -10.55 10.46
CA GLU A 155 18.20 -11.66 9.75
C GLU A 155 19.17 -12.65 9.10
N ALA A 156 20.38 -12.21 8.76
CA ALA A 156 21.43 -13.07 8.21
C ALA A 156 21.93 -14.20 9.15
N ALA A 157 21.45 -14.24 10.40
CA ALA A 157 21.87 -15.22 11.42
C ALA A 157 20.82 -16.32 11.72
N ARG A 158 19.67 -16.36 11.04
CA ARG A 158 18.69 -17.46 11.19
C ARG A 158 18.83 -18.47 10.05
N THR A 159 19.39 -19.63 10.35
CA THR A 159 19.24 -20.83 9.52
C THR A 159 17.77 -21.26 9.56
N TYR A 160 17.07 -21.15 8.43
CA TYR A 160 15.64 -21.48 8.31
C TYR A 160 15.45 -22.81 7.56
N ASP A 161 14.89 -23.79 8.26
CA ASP A 161 14.31 -25.01 7.71
C ASP A 161 12.79 -24.89 7.87
N SER A 162 12.15 -24.07 7.02
CA SER A 162 10.70 -23.99 6.93
C SER A 162 10.27 -23.64 5.50
N THR A 163 9.27 -24.35 4.99
CA THR A 163 8.69 -24.17 3.65
C THR A 163 7.63 -23.06 3.57
N ALA A 164 7.30 -22.40 4.69
CA ALA A 164 6.35 -21.30 4.74
C ALA A 164 7.03 -19.96 4.47
N VAL A 165 6.30 -19.04 3.82
CA VAL A 165 6.77 -17.65 3.67
C VAL A 165 6.77 -16.98 5.04
N ASP A 166 7.93 -16.46 5.45
CA ASP A 166 8.09 -15.70 6.69
C ASP A 166 8.51 -14.25 6.38
N LEU A 167 7.57 -13.34 6.61
CA LEU A 167 7.74 -11.89 6.54
C LEU A 167 7.71 -11.24 7.93
N SER A 168 7.89 -12.03 9.00
CA SER A 168 7.92 -11.53 10.37
C SER A 168 8.97 -10.46 10.56
N GLY A 169 8.58 -9.35 11.20
CA GLY A 169 9.46 -8.21 11.44
C GLY A 169 9.44 -7.15 10.33
N LEU A 170 8.83 -7.44 9.18
CA LEU A 170 8.55 -6.45 8.15
C LEU A 170 7.22 -5.75 8.40
N ARG A 171 7.15 -4.47 8.01
CA ARG A 171 5.99 -3.60 8.15
C ARG A 171 5.66 -2.98 6.81
N PHE A 172 4.41 -3.08 6.38
CA PHE A 172 3.94 -2.55 5.10
C PHE A 172 2.88 -1.49 5.33
N TYR A 173 2.85 -0.48 4.47
CA TYR A 173 1.73 0.46 4.39
C TYR A 173 1.05 0.33 3.02
N LEU A 174 -0.21 -0.10 3.02
CA LEU A 174 -1.02 -0.20 1.80
C LEU A 174 -2.00 0.98 1.73
N ASN A 175 -1.87 1.79 0.69
CA ASN A 175 -2.81 2.87 0.39
C ASN A 175 -3.68 2.49 -0.81
N PRO A 176 -4.89 1.93 -0.60
CA PRO A 176 -5.86 1.85 -1.68
C PRO A 176 -6.31 3.28 -2.04
N GLY A 177 -5.99 3.71 -3.26
CA GLY A 177 -6.26 5.05 -3.77
C GLY A 177 -7.74 5.43 -3.74
N HIS A 178 -8.05 6.74 -3.72
CA HIS A 178 -9.42 7.27 -3.70
C HIS A 178 -10.27 6.81 -2.50
N GLY A 179 -11.59 6.96 -2.58
CA GLY A 179 -12.55 6.44 -1.61
C GLY A 179 -13.97 6.97 -1.83
N GLY A 180 -14.97 6.19 -1.42
CA GLY A 180 -16.24 6.77 -1.01
C GLY A 180 -17.25 7.17 -2.08
N TYR A 181 -17.12 6.65 -3.31
CA TYR A 181 -18.11 6.85 -4.38
C TYR A 181 -18.44 8.33 -4.63
N ASN A 182 -17.44 9.19 -4.50
CA ASN A 182 -17.59 10.64 -4.53
C ASN A 182 -16.90 11.26 -5.77
N PRO A 183 -17.07 12.56 -6.06
CA PRO A 183 -16.48 13.19 -7.24
C PRO A 183 -14.94 13.11 -7.37
N ASN A 184 -14.21 12.80 -6.28
CA ASN A 184 -12.76 12.57 -6.31
C ASN A 184 -12.37 11.13 -6.68
N ASP A 185 -13.33 10.22 -6.77
CA ASP A 185 -13.17 8.82 -7.19
C ASP A 185 -13.16 8.71 -8.74
N ARG A 186 -13.13 7.50 -9.29
CA ARG A 186 -13.28 7.25 -10.73
C ARG A 186 -14.30 6.15 -10.97
N SER A 187 -15.32 6.46 -11.77
CA SER A 187 -16.33 5.49 -12.20
C SER A 187 -16.22 5.23 -13.70
N ALA A 188 -16.47 3.98 -14.10
CA ALA A 188 -16.39 3.54 -15.48
C ALA A 188 -17.63 2.75 -15.89
N TRP A 189 -17.91 2.79 -17.19
CA TRP A 189 -19.03 2.08 -17.79
C TRP A 189 -18.78 0.57 -17.79
N THR A 190 -19.82 -0.21 -17.50
CA THR A 190 -19.86 -1.66 -17.68
C THR A 190 -21.17 -2.07 -18.35
N VAL A 191 -21.21 -3.26 -18.95
CA VAL A 191 -22.40 -3.80 -19.61
C VAL A 191 -23.58 -3.92 -18.62
N PRO A 192 -23.43 -4.52 -17.41
CA PRO A 192 -24.56 -4.68 -16.50
C PRO A 192 -24.96 -3.37 -15.80
N VAL A 193 -23.99 -2.47 -15.59
CA VAL A 193 -24.19 -1.18 -14.90
C VAL A 193 -23.60 -0.06 -15.74
N PRO A 194 -24.37 0.48 -16.71
CA PRO A 194 -23.90 1.51 -17.62
C PRO A 194 -23.88 2.91 -16.97
N GLU A 195 -24.60 3.13 -15.88
CA GLU A 195 -24.64 4.42 -15.19
C GLU A 195 -23.34 4.69 -14.41
N THR A 196 -22.50 5.56 -14.96
CA THR A 196 -21.28 6.01 -14.28
C THR A 196 -21.59 7.07 -13.22
N TRP A 197 -20.76 7.11 -12.17
CA TRP A 197 -20.78 8.11 -11.09
C TRP A 197 -22.00 8.10 -10.14
N THR A 198 -23.05 7.35 -10.46
CA THR A 198 -24.31 7.39 -9.71
C THR A 198 -24.69 6.05 -9.10
N ASN A 199 -24.15 4.94 -9.61
CA ASN A 199 -24.46 3.61 -9.13
C ASN A 199 -23.26 2.98 -8.39
N PRO A 200 -23.36 2.75 -7.06
CA PRO A 200 -22.27 2.16 -6.28
C PRO A 200 -21.99 0.69 -6.64
N ASP A 201 -22.93 0.00 -7.30
CA ASP A 201 -22.75 -1.38 -7.76
C ASP A 201 -21.91 -1.44 -9.05
N GLY A 202 -21.73 -0.31 -9.74
CA GLY A 202 -20.90 -0.21 -10.95
C GLY A 202 -19.39 -0.22 -10.66
N TYR A 203 -18.60 0.01 -11.70
CA TYR A 203 -17.15 0.11 -11.51
C TYR A 203 -16.78 1.39 -10.76
N TRP A 204 -15.96 1.22 -9.72
CA TRP A 204 -15.29 2.29 -9.00
C TRP A 204 -13.84 1.91 -8.74
N GLU A 205 -12.91 2.78 -9.12
CA GLU A 205 -11.48 2.56 -8.92
C GLU A 205 -11.15 2.38 -7.44
N SER A 206 -11.78 3.18 -6.57
CA SER A 206 -11.63 3.04 -5.12
C SER A 206 -12.01 1.65 -4.59
N GLU A 207 -13.05 1.01 -5.14
CA GLU A 207 -13.47 -0.33 -4.71
C GLU A 207 -12.46 -1.38 -5.18
N VAL A 208 -12.01 -1.26 -6.42
CA VAL A 208 -10.97 -2.13 -6.98
C VAL A 208 -9.68 -2.03 -6.15
N ASN A 209 -9.19 -0.81 -5.94
CA ASN A 209 -7.97 -0.54 -5.17
C ASN A 209 -8.08 -1.12 -3.76
N LEU A 210 -9.23 -0.93 -3.11
CA LEU A 210 -9.48 -1.47 -1.77
C LEU A 210 -9.43 -2.98 -1.75
N ARG A 211 -10.16 -3.64 -2.64
CA ARG A 211 -10.24 -5.11 -2.67
C ARG A 211 -8.88 -5.74 -2.91
N VAL A 212 -8.10 -5.21 -3.85
CA VAL A 212 -6.72 -5.67 -4.07
C VAL A 212 -5.87 -5.46 -2.81
N ALA A 213 -5.96 -4.28 -2.17
CA ALA A 213 -5.19 -3.99 -0.96
C ALA A 213 -5.58 -4.90 0.22
N LEU A 214 -6.86 -5.23 0.38
CA LEU A 214 -7.35 -6.15 1.42
C LEU A 214 -6.82 -7.57 1.20
N TYR A 215 -6.86 -8.08 -0.04
CA TYR A 215 -6.28 -9.38 -0.36
C TYR A 215 -4.77 -9.41 -0.12
N LEU A 216 -4.06 -8.35 -0.49
CA LEU A 216 -2.63 -8.25 -0.24
C LEU A 216 -2.32 -8.20 1.26
N ARG A 217 -3.07 -7.40 2.03
CA ARG A 217 -2.96 -7.36 3.50
C ARG A 217 -3.08 -8.77 4.07
N ASP A 218 -4.14 -9.48 3.72
CA ASP A 218 -4.42 -10.80 4.31
C ASP A 218 -3.30 -11.79 4.01
N MET A 219 -2.70 -11.76 2.81
CA MET A 219 -1.54 -12.59 2.46
C MET A 219 -0.28 -12.21 3.27
N LEU A 220 -0.03 -10.92 3.44
CA LEU A 220 1.13 -10.41 4.19
C LEU A 220 1.02 -10.70 5.70
N GLU A 221 -0.16 -10.49 6.30
CA GLU A 221 -0.41 -10.78 7.71
C GLU A 221 -0.36 -12.29 7.99
N GLN A 222 -0.87 -13.13 7.07
CA GLN A 222 -0.71 -14.59 7.17
C GLN A 222 0.76 -15.04 7.12
N ALA A 223 1.61 -14.29 6.43
CA ALA A 223 3.06 -14.51 6.41
C ALA A 223 3.81 -13.85 7.60
N GLY A 224 3.09 -13.26 8.56
CA GLY A 224 3.66 -12.70 9.78
C GLY A 224 4.09 -11.23 9.72
N ALA A 225 3.87 -10.53 8.59
CA ALA A 225 4.15 -9.10 8.49
C ALA A 225 3.11 -8.25 9.24
N GLU A 226 3.51 -7.05 9.65
CA GLU A 226 2.56 -6.02 10.11
C GLU A 226 2.08 -5.20 8.91
N VAL A 227 0.77 -4.98 8.79
CA VAL A 227 0.22 -4.17 7.69
C VAL A 227 -0.60 -3.02 8.25
N LEU A 228 -0.26 -1.81 7.81
CA LEU A 228 -1.06 -0.60 7.99
C LEU A 228 -1.79 -0.29 6.69
N MET A 229 -3.01 0.25 6.79
CA MET A 229 -3.78 0.66 5.63
C MET A 229 -4.32 2.07 5.79
N SER A 230 -4.35 2.83 4.69
CA SER A 230 -4.96 4.17 4.72
C SER A 230 -6.47 4.11 4.95
N ARG A 231 -7.13 3.04 4.51
CA ARG A 231 -8.56 2.73 4.70
C ARG A 231 -8.79 1.23 4.50
N THR A 232 -9.81 0.69 5.17
CA THR A 232 -10.24 -0.71 5.07
C THR A 232 -11.68 -0.85 4.59
N THR A 233 -12.37 0.27 4.35
CA THR A 233 -13.71 0.33 3.75
C THR A 233 -13.70 1.31 2.58
N ASN A 234 -14.75 1.24 1.76
CA ASN A 234 -14.98 2.18 0.67
C ASN A 234 -16.02 3.26 1.02
N GLU A 235 -16.30 3.46 2.31
CA GLU A 235 -17.09 4.60 2.77
C GLU A 235 -16.18 5.84 2.75
N SER A 236 -16.63 6.95 2.15
CA SER A 236 -15.86 8.20 2.12
C SER A 236 -15.47 8.59 3.54
N GLY A 237 -14.17 8.78 3.78
CA GLY A 237 -13.66 9.23 5.08
C GLY A 237 -13.83 8.28 6.27
N ALA A 238 -14.25 7.03 6.07
CA ALA A 238 -14.34 6.07 7.17
C ALA A 238 -12.97 5.40 7.41
N SER A 239 -12.24 5.89 8.41
CA SER A 239 -11.38 4.99 9.18
C SER A 239 -12.25 3.88 9.77
N ASP A 240 -11.81 2.63 9.65
CA ASP A 240 -12.43 1.43 10.22
C ASP A 240 -13.19 1.68 11.53
N ARG A 241 -14.48 1.31 11.57
CA ARG A 241 -15.36 1.45 12.76
C ARG A 241 -14.97 0.51 13.90
N THR A 242 -14.09 -0.46 13.69
CA THR A 242 -13.56 -1.33 14.75
C THR A 242 -12.40 -0.72 15.56
N TYR A 243 -11.94 0.48 15.19
CA TYR A 243 -10.78 1.13 15.80
C TYR A 243 -11.10 2.10 16.97
N TYR A 244 -12.39 2.34 17.31
CA TYR A 244 -12.80 3.38 18.27
C TYR A 244 -13.95 2.99 19.23
N PRO A 245 -13.72 2.18 20.27
CA PRO A 245 -14.76 1.87 21.27
C PRO A 245 -15.17 3.08 22.17
N GLY A 246 -14.56 4.27 22.01
CA GLY A 246 -14.75 5.43 22.90
C GLY A 246 -15.17 6.78 22.27
N ALA A 247 -15.40 6.87 20.96
CA ALA A 247 -15.66 8.17 20.29
C ALA A 247 -16.92 8.89 20.85
N ARG A 248 -16.89 10.23 21.02
CA ARG A 248 -18.08 11.01 21.44
C ARG A 248 -18.99 11.33 20.25
N ARG A 249 -20.29 11.58 20.50
CA ARG A 249 -21.34 11.79 19.48
C ARG A 249 -20.97 12.83 18.40
N LYS A 250 -20.24 13.89 18.78
CA LYS A 250 -19.83 14.96 17.85
C LYS A 250 -18.62 14.59 16.98
N GLN A 251 -17.75 13.69 17.47
CA GLN A 251 -16.62 13.13 16.69
C GLN A 251 -17.12 12.09 15.69
N ARG A 252 -18.12 11.29 16.08
CA ARG A 252 -18.84 10.41 15.14
C ARG A 252 -19.44 11.18 13.96
N ALA A 253 -19.99 12.37 14.19
CA ALA A 253 -20.59 13.19 13.13
C ALA A 253 -19.58 13.79 12.14
N ALA A 254 -18.31 13.99 12.52
CA ALA A 254 -17.26 14.48 11.63
C ALA A 254 -16.59 13.36 10.82
N LEU A 255 -16.50 12.15 11.40
CA LEU A 255 -16.07 10.93 10.71
C LEU A 255 -17.10 10.45 9.67
N LEU A 256 -18.37 10.76 9.89
CA LEU A 256 -19.48 10.54 8.95
C LEU A 256 -19.63 11.66 7.91
N ALA A 257 -18.75 12.68 7.90
CA ALA A 257 -18.86 13.82 7.00
C ALA A 257 -18.16 13.61 5.63
N GLY A 258 -17.64 12.40 5.35
CA GLY A 258 -17.52 11.89 3.98
C GLY A 258 -16.47 12.55 3.08
N GLY A 259 -15.18 12.51 3.44
CA GLY A 259 -14.11 12.98 2.55
C GLY A 259 -12.86 12.09 2.58
N ASP A 260 -12.16 11.98 1.44
CA ASP A 260 -10.92 11.24 1.32
C ASP A 260 -9.83 11.77 2.26
N ARG A 261 -8.97 10.89 2.77
CA ARG A 261 -7.83 11.29 3.62
C ARG A 261 -6.88 12.17 2.81
N SER A 262 -6.26 13.15 3.47
CA SER A 262 -5.19 13.95 2.85
C SER A 262 -4.06 13.03 2.38
N LEU A 263 -3.66 13.18 1.11
CA LEU A 263 -2.55 12.42 0.51
C LEU A 263 -1.25 12.60 1.30
N SER A 264 -0.97 13.81 1.79
CA SER A 264 0.22 14.06 2.59
C SER A 264 0.17 13.36 3.94
N ALA A 265 -1.02 13.33 4.58
CA ALA A 265 -1.19 12.67 5.87
C ALA A 265 -1.01 11.15 5.76
N ILE A 266 -1.39 10.54 4.63
CA ILE A 266 -1.13 9.13 4.34
C ILE A 266 0.38 8.86 4.28
N ALA A 267 1.10 9.64 3.49
CA ALA A 267 2.56 9.50 3.34
C ALA A 267 3.32 9.73 4.66
N GLU A 268 2.87 10.72 5.42
CA GLU A 268 3.41 11.08 6.73
C GLU A 268 3.15 9.97 7.77
N GLU A 269 1.98 9.35 7.75
CA GLU A 269 1.63 8.20 8.60
C GLU A 269 2.51 6.98 8.28
N ALA A 270 2.71 6.67 7.00
CA ALA A 270 3.61 5.60 6.57
C ALA A 270 5.05 5.85 7.06
N SER A 271 5.54 7.07 6.85
CA SER A 271 6.88 7.51 7.26
C SER A 271 7.05 7.50 8.79
N ALA A 272 6.05 7.99 9.52
CA ALA A 272 6.02 7.95 10.98
C ALA A 272 6.04 6.52 11.53
N SER A 273 5.35 5.62 10.82
CA SER A 273 5.27 4.21 11.16
C SER A 273 6.55 3.47 10.80
N ARG A 274 7.50 4.07 10.06
CA ARG A 274 8.77 3.43 9.65
C ARG A 274 8.52 2.09 8.96
N VAL A 275 7.57 2.07 8.04
CA VAL A 275 7.31 0.88 7.22
C VAL A 275 8.50 0.60 6.30
N ASP A 276 8.70 -0.68 5.98
CA ASP A 276 9.74 -1.11 5.06
C ASP A 276 9.35 -0.83 3.60
N GLN A 277 8.05 -0.88 3.29
CA GLN A 277 7.50 -0.41 2.01
C GLN A 277 6.14 0.27 2.17
N PHE A 278 5.98 1.38 1.45
CA PHE A 278 4.70 2.01 1.15
C PHE A 278 4.25 1.65 -0.28
N ILE A 279 3.01 1.18 -0.45
CA ILE A 279 2.44 0.82 -1.75
C ILE A 279 1.08 1.51 -1.90
N SER A 280 0.99 2.49 -2.80
CA SER A 280 -0.28 3.08 -3.22
C SER A 280 -0.83 2.32 -4.42
N ILE A 281 -2.07 1.82 -4.34
CA ILE A 281 -2.68 0.95 -5.35
C ILE A 281 -3.75 1.74 -6.10
N HIS A 282 -3.63 1.80 -7.42
CA HIS A 282 -4.48 2.56 -8.35
C HIS A 282 -4.72 1.81 -9.66
N CYS A 283 -5.67 2.33 -10.46
CA CYS A 283 -5.77 2.06 -11.89
C CYS A 283 -5.71 3.38 -12.67
N ASN A 284 -5.07 3.36 -13.83
CA ASN A 284 -4.87 4.51 -14.70
C ASN A 284 -6.08 4.78 -15.60
N ALA A 285 -6.03 5.89 -16.33
CA ALA A 285 -6.89 6.11 -17.48
C ALA A 285 -6.21 6.93 -18.57
N TRP A 286 -6.49 6.58 -19.82
CA TRP A 286 -6.06 7.33 -20.98
C TRP A 286 -6.85 6.89 -22.23
N ASN A 287 -7.84 7.70 -22.61
CA ASN A 287 -8.62 7.60 -23.87
C ASN A 287 -9.38 6.28 -24.13
N GLY A 288 -9.39 5.36 -23.17
CA GLY A 288 -10.05 4.05 -23.21
C GLY A 288 -9.43 2.98 -24.12
N LYS A 289 -8.38 3.29 -24.89
CA LYS A 289 -7.78 2.34 -25.86
C LYS A 289 -6.47 1.72 -25.41
N VAL A 290 -5.77 2.34 -24.46
CA VAL A 290 -4.47 1.85 -24.01
C VAL A 290 -4.61 1.09 -22.70
N ASN A 291 -3.75 0.10 -22.51
CA ASN A 291 -3.65 -0.64 -21.27
C ASN A 291 -2.21 -1.11 -21.09
N TYR A 292 -1.49 -0.50 -20.16
CA TYR A 292 -0.11 -0.87 -19.84
C TYR A 292 0.15 -0.63 -18.36
N LEU A 293 1.18 -1.28 -17.82
CA LEU A 293 1.48 -1.18 -16.40
C LEU A 293 2.38 0.02 -16.11
N VAL A 294 2.02 0.83 -15.11
CA VAL A 294 2.86 1.94 -14.63
C VAL A 294 3.13 1.81 -13.14
N VAL A 295 4.39 1.93 -12.75
CA VAL A 295 4.80 2.00 -11.34
C VAL A 295 5.64 3.25 -11.13
N LEU A 296 5.14 4.15 -10.30
CA LEU A 296 5.71 5.45 -10.05
C LEU A 296 6.42 5.49 -8.70
N TYR A 297 7.54 6.21 -8.63
CA TYR A 297 8.25 6.51 -7.40
C TYR A 297 8.52 8.02 -7.30
N HIS A 298 8.80 8.54 -6.10
CA HIS A 298 9.07 9.97 -5.96
C HIS A 298 10.45 10.36 -6.52
N GLY A 299 10.47 11.37 -7.40
CA GLY A 299 11.69 11.93 -8.01
C GLY A 299 11.62 11.98 -9.54
N ALA A 300 12.74 12.32 -10.18
CA ALA A 300 12.86 12.22 -11.63
C ALA A 300 13.14 10.77 -12.07
N THR A 301 12.81 10.42 -13.32
CA THR A 301 13.11 9.09 -13.86
C THR A 301 14.62 8.85 -13.87
N GLY A 302 15.06 7.72 -13.31
CA GLY A 302 16.47 7.41 -13.02
C GLY A 302 17.05 8.05 -11.74
N GLU A 303 16.33 8.98 -11.10
CA GLU A 303 16.80 9.74 -9.93
C GLU A 303 15.78 9.70 -8.77
N PRO A 304 15.53 8.52 -8.18
CA PRO A 304 14.58 8.41 -7.07
C PRO A 304 15.07 9.17 -5.82
N VAL A 305 14.15 9.83 -5.11
CA VAL A 305 14.44 10.46 -3.80
C VAL A 305 14.81 9.39 -2.77
N MET A 306 14.10 8.26 -2.80
CA MET A 306 14.40 7.05 -2.04
C MET A 306 14.93 5.97 -3.00
N PRO A 307 16.24 5.66 -3.00
CA PRO A 307 16.84 4.75 -3.98
C PRO A 307 16.11 3.41 -4.16
N ALA A 308 15.71 2.80 -3.04
CA ALA A 308 14.97 1.53 -3.01
C ALA A 308 13.64 1.57 -3.78
N SER A 309 13.01 2.73 -3.94
CA SER A 309 11.74 2.85 -4.67
C SER A 309 11.86 2.55 -6.16
N LEU A 310 13.02 2.79 -6.79
CA LEU A 310 13.23 2.42 -8.19
C LEU A 310 13.33 0.90 -8.36
N ASP A 311 14.02 0.23 -7.42
CA ASP A 311 14.12 -1.23 -7.38
C ASP A 311 12.73 -1.86 -7.16
N MET A 312 11.96 -1.29 -6.23
CA MET A 312 10.55 -1.66 -6.01
C MET A 312 9.74 -1.53 -7.30
N ALA A 313 9.79 -0.36 -7.95
CA ALA A 313 9.00 -0.09 -9.15
C ALA A 313 9.33 -1.05 -10.29
N THR A 314 10.62 -1.31 -10.50
CA THR A 314 11.10 -2.19 -11.58
C THR A 314 10.75 -3.65 -11.30
N LEU A 315 10.96 -4.14 -10.07
CA LEU A 315 10.64 -5.52 -9.73
C LEU A 315 9.12 -5.76 -9.70
N MET A 316 8.35 -4.86 -9.10
CA MET A 316 6.89 -4.92 -9.08
C MET A 316 6.33 -4.99 -10.51
N GLY A 317 6.85 -4.14 -11.41
CA GLY A 317 6.50 -4.15 -12.82
C GLY A 317 6.66 -5.53 -13.47
N ARG A 318 7.78 -6.21 -13.20
CA ARG A 318 8.11 -7.55 -13.77
C ARG A 318 7.18 -8.66 -13.28
N HIS A 319 6.60 -8.53 -12.10
CA HIS A 319 5.64 -9.51 -11.56
C HIS A 319 4.23 -9.27 -12.09
N LEU A 320 3.78 -8.01 -12.07
CA LEU A 320 2.41 -7.64 -12.44
C LEU A 320 2.14 -7.77 -13.95
N ILE A 321 3.11 -7.44 -14.82
CA ILE A 321 2.93 -7.52 -16.29
C ILE A 321 2.66 -8.96 -16.78
N LYS A 322 3.00 -9.97 -15.99
CA LYS A 322 2.74 -11.39 -16.27
C LYS A 322 1.28 -11.80 -16.03
N ASN A 323 0.35 -10.85 -15.98
CA ASN A 323 -1.07 -11.18 -15.92
C ASN A 323 -1.54 -11.68 -17.29
N GLY A 324 -1.64 -13.01 -17.43
CA GLY A 324 -2.04 -13.67 -18.68
C GLY A 324 -3.48 -13.39 -19.09
N LEU A 325 -4.31 -12.89 -18.18
CA LEU A 325 -5.68 -12.49 -18.48
C LEU A 325 -5.76 -11.11 -19.14
N THR A 326 -4.76 -10.25 -18.91
CA THR A 326 -4.75 -8.86 -19.39
C THR A 326 -4.23 -8.78 -20.82
N ALA A 327 -4.99 -8.12 -21.70
CA ALA A 327 -4.51 -7.72 -23.01
C ALA A 327 -3.71 -6.40 -22.91
N TRP A 328 -2.40 -6.48 -22.74
CA TRP A 328 -1.53 -5.30 -22.70
C TRP A 328 -1.35 -4.67 -24.08
N THR A 329 -1.49 -3.35 -24.18
CA THR A 329 -1.10 -2.59 -25.38
C THR A 329 0.39 -2.30 -25.42
N HIS A 330 1.07 -2.33 -24.27
CA HIS A 330 2.53 -2.31 -24.18
C HIS A 330 2.99 -3.45 -23.25
N GLU A 331 3.85 -4.31 -23.77
CA GLU A 331 4.28 -5.55 -23.09
C GLU A 331 5.36 -5.31 -22.03
N ASN A 332 5.93 -4.10 -21.98
CA ASN A 332 6.93 -3.73 -20.98
C ASN A 332 6.30 -2.81 -19.94
N PRO A 333 6.50 -3.08 -18.64
CA PRO A 333 6.05 -2.19 -17.59
C PRO A 333 6.88 -0.91 -17.56
N MET A 334 6.25 0.20 -17.20
CA MET A 334 6.93 1.48 -17.04
C MET A 334 7.22 1.75 -15.56
N ALA A 335 8.50 1.75 -15.20
CA ALA A 335 8.97 2.30 -13.93
C ALA A 335 9.44 3.74 -14.16
N ALA A 336 8.81 4.72 -13.54
CA ALA A 336 9.11 6.13 -13.78
C ALA A 336 9.09 6.98 -12.51
N GLY A 337 9.87 8.06 -12.52
CA GLY A 337 9.80 9.08 -11.48
C GLY A 337 8.55 9.95 -11.68
N ASP A 338 7.82 10.19 -10.60
CA ASP A 338 6.57 10.96 -10.61
C ASP A 338 6.75 12.42 -11.03
N GLU A 339 7.93 13.01 -10.79
CA GLU A 339 8.24 14.38 -11.22
C GLU A 339 8.46 14.46 -12.73
N THR A 340 9.01 13.40 -13.34
CA THR A 340 9.11 13.30 -14.80
C THR A 340 7.75 13.00 -15.42
N PHE A 341 6.94 12.18 -14.77
CA PHE A 341 5.65 11.75 -15.29
C PHE A 341 4.56 12.83 -15.19
N PHE A 342 4.44 13.50 -14.05
CA PHE A 342 3.38 14.49 -13.78
C PHE A 342 3.88 15.94 -13.73
N GLY A 343 5.19 16.15 -13.77
CA GLY A 343 5.81 17.47 -13.67
C GLY A 343 6.30 17.81 -12.25
N PRO A 344 6.88 19.01 -12.08
CA PRO A 344 7.59 19.38 -10.85
C PRO A 344 6.75 19.19 -9.57
N GLY A 345 7.34 18.52 -8.58
CA GLY A 345 6.73 18.22 -7.29
C GLY A 345 6.05 16.85 -7.20
N GLY A 346 5.72 16.21 -8.33
CA GLY A 346 5.22 14.83 -8.32
C GLY A 346 3.93 14.61 -7.51
N LEU A 347 3.70 13.37 -7.07
CA LEU A 347 2.46 12.91 -6.44
C LEU A 347 2.43 13.25 -4.93
N GLY A 348 1.32 13.82 -4.46
CA GLY A 348 1.17 14.24 -3.06
C GLY A 348 1.27 13.12 -2.02
N VAL A 349 1.03 11.87 -2.43
CA VAL A 349 1.12 10.68 -1.57
C VAL A 349 2.53 10.07 -1.54
N LEU A 350 3.39 10.40 -2.52
CA LEU A 350 4.77 9.94 -2.55
C LEU A 350 5.75 11.01 -2.05
N ARG A 351 5.46 12.28 -2.34
CA ARG A 351 6.32 13.43 -2.04
C ARG A 351 6.80 13.52 -0.57
N PRO A 352 5.96 13.28 0.46
CA PRO A 352 6.40 13.39 1.85
C PRO A 352 7.06 12.11 2.40
N LEU A 353 7.17 11.05 1.61
CA LEU A 353 7.70 9.78 2.10
C LEU A 353 9.17 9.89 2.48
N THR A 354 9.49 9.40 3.67
CA THR A 354 10.87 9.23 4.16
C THR A 354 11.26 7.75 4.29
N VAL A 355 10.39 6.88 3.76
CA VAL A 355 10.52 5.42 3.62
C VAL A 355 10.40 5.04 2.14
N PRO A 356 10.90 3.88 1.71
CA PRO A 356 10.70 3.40 0.34
C PRO A 356 9.21 3.30 0.02
N GLY A 357 8.82 3.80 -1.15
CA GLY A 357 7.44 3.74 -1.59
C GLY A 357 7.21 3.96 -3.06
N VAL A 358 6.12 3.37 -3.55
CA VAL A 358 5.67 3.44 -4.94
C VAL A 358 4.17 3.65 -5.02
N LEU A 359 3.71 4.19 -6.15
CA LEU A 359 2.32 4.14 -6.59
C LEU A 359 2.23 3.24 -7.81
N VAL A 360 1.40 2.21 -7.76
CA VAL A 360 1.16 1.31 -8.90
C VAL A 360 -0.19 1.61 -9.54
N GLU A 361 -0.14 1.94 -10.81
CA GLU A 361 -1.28 1.97 -11.72
C GLU A 361 -1.38 0.60 -12.39
N MET A 362 -2.16 -0.31 -11.79
CA MET A 362 -2.14 -1.74 -12.13
C MET A 362 -2.56 -2.03 -13.58
N SER A 363 -3.44 -1.21 -14.13
CA SER A 363 -3.97 -1.28 -15.49
C SER A 363 -4.77 -0.01 -15.78
N PHE A 364 -5.51 0.05 -16.89
CA PHE A 364 -6.37 1.18 -17.24
C PHE A 364 -7.85 0.90 -16.97
N TYR A 365 -8.49 1.67 -16.08
CA TYR A 365 -9.90 1.51 -15.74
C TYR A 365 -10.86 1.96 -16.84
N ASP A 366 -10.38 2.78 -17.79
CA ASP A 366 -11.14 3.22 -18.95
C ASP A 366 -11.00 2.27 -20.15
N CYS A 367 -10.17 1.22 -20.04
CA CYS A 367 -10.14 0.09 -20.97
C CYS A 367 -11.29 -0.87 -20.62
N PRO A 368 -12.38 -0.95 -21.43
CA PRO A 368 -13.60 -1.64 -21.04
C PRO A 368 -13.39 -3.11 -20.69
N ALA A 369 -12.64 -3.86 -21.50
CA ALA A 369 -12.34 -5.26 -21.19
C ALA A 369 -11.70 -5.41 -19.80
N GLU A 370 -10.78 -4.50 -19.46
CA GLU A 370 -10.11 -4.47 -18.17
C GLU A 370 -11.04 -4.06 -17.03
N THR A 371 -11.91 -3.07 -17.25
CA THR A 371 -12.97 -2.66 -16.32
C THR A 371 -13.84 -3.86 -15.93
N HIS A 372 -14.29 -4.66 -16.90
CA HIS A 372 -15.13 -5.85 -16.66
C HIS A 372 -14.37 -6.93 -15.90
N ARG A 373 -13.09 -7.18 -16.23
CA ARG A 373 -12.25 -8.10 -15.45
C ARG A 373 -12.15 -7.67 -13.99
N TYR A 374 -11.95 -6.39 -13.73
CA TYR A 374 -11.91 -5.86 -12.37
C TYR A 374 -13.26 -5.86 -11.65
N MET A 375 -14.36 -6.26 -12.28
CA MET A 375 -15.59 -6.57 -11.55
C MET A 375 -15.57 -7.98 -10.93
N SER A 376 -14.66 -8.85 -11.39
CA SER A 376 -14.42 -10.16 -10.77
C SER A 376 -13.57 -10.02 -9.52
N ASP A 377 -14.03 -10.64 -8.44
CA ASP A 377 -13.29 -10.73 -7.18
C ASP A 377 -12.01 -11.58 -7.32
N ASP A 378 -12.06 -12.63 -8.14
CA ASP A 378 -10.89 -13.45 -8.45
C ASP A 378 -9.80 -12.66 -9.14
N TYR A 379 -10.18 -11.79 -10.09
CA TYR A 379 -9.22 -10.97 -10.82
C TYR A 379 -8.52 -9.97 -9.88
N ARG A 380 -9.26 -9.36 -8.95
CA ARG A 380 -8.70 -8.50 -7.90
C ARG A 380 -7.73 -9.28 -7.01
N ARG A 381 -8.10 -10.50 -6.61
CA ARG A 381 -7.23 -11.38 -5.81
C ARG A 381 -5.99 -11.84 -6.56
N LEU A 382 -6.08 -12.06 -7.87
CA LEU A 382 -4.95 -12.39 -8.74
C LEU A 382 -3.95 -11.23 -8.87
N SER A 383 -4.43 -9.98 -8.90
CA SER A 383 -3.57 -8.79 -8.83
C SER A 383 -2.82 -8.72 -7.49
N ALA A 384 -3.53 -8.98 -6.38
CA ALA A 384 -2.92 -9.04 -5.05
C ALA A 384 -1.88 -10.16 -4.92
N LEU A 385 -2.15 -11.35 -5.47
CA LEU A 385 -1.21 -12.47 -5.46
C LEU A 385 0.11 -12.15 -6.18
N ARG A 386 0.04 -11.40 -7.29
CA ARG A 386 1.24 -10.94 -8.01
C ARG A 386 2.02 -9.88 -7.24
N LEU A 387 1.34 -8.97 -6.55
CA LEU A 387 1.98 -8.04 -5.60
C LEU A 387 2.65 -8.80 -4.46
N TYR A 388 2.03 -9.85 -3.95
CA TYR A 388 2.60 -10.69 -2.90
C TYR A 388 3.86 -11.46 -3.38
N HIS A 389 3.84 -12.02 -4.59
CA HIS A 389 5.04 -12.64 -5.20
C HIS A 389 6.17 -11.63 -5.40
N TYR A 390 5.85 -10.41 -5.81
CA TYR A 390 6.81 -9.29 -5.85
C TYR A 390 7.46 -9.06 -4.48
N ILE A 391 6.68 -8.97 -3.40
CA ILE A 391 7.20 -8.72 -2.05
C ILE A 391 8.10 -9.87 -1.61
N CYS A 392 7.68 -11.11 -1.84
CA CYS A 392 8.51 -12.28 -1.51
C CYS A 392 9.87 -12.22 -2.24
N ASP A 393 9.85 -11.92 -3.54
CA ASP A 393 11.07 -11.81 -4.35
C ASP A 393 11.96 -10.64 -3.89
N TYR A 394 11.37 -9.47 -3.61
CA TYR A 394 12.08 -8.28 -3.16
C TYR A 394 12.86 -8.52 -1.87
N TYR A 395 12.25 -9.22 -0.90
CA TYR A 395 12.88 -9.54 0.39
C TYR A 395 13.63 -10.88 0.39
N HIS A 396 13.81 -11.48 -0.80
CA HIS A 396 14.46 -12.78 -0.96
C HIS A 396 13.87 -13.86 -0.04
N ARG A 397 12.54 -13.84 0.11
CA ARG A 397 11.78 -14.87 0.80
C ARG A 397 11.30 -15.93 -0.19
N PRO A 398 11.12 -17.19 0.26
CA PRO A 398 10.51 -18.22 -0.56
C PRO A 398 9.17 -17.73 -1.13
N LEU A 399 8.87 -18.10 -2.37
CA LEU A 399 7.52 -17.94 -2.91
C LEU A 399 6.55 -18.96 -2.26
N PRO A 400 5.23 -18.71 -2.33
CA PRO A 400 4.23 -19.67 -1.88
C PRO A 400 4.43 -21.05 -2.50
N GLN A 401 4.33 -22.11 -1.70
CA GLN A 401 4.49 -23.48 -2.21
C GLN A 401 3.24 -24.00 -2.96
N THR A 402 2.15 -23.23 -2.93
CA THR A 402 0.93 -23.51 -3.66
C THR A 402 0.87 -22.74 -4.98
N ALA A 403 0.22 -23.32 -5.96
CA ALA A 403 -0.07 -22.73 -7.26
C ALA A 403 -1.46 -22.08 -7.31
N CYS A 404 -1.70 -21.33 -8.38
CA CYS A 404 -2.99 -20.84 -8.79
C CYS A 404 -3.23 -21.20 -10.26
N ILE A 405 -4.44 -21.69 -10.54
CA ILE A 405 -4.93 -21.89 -11.90
C ILE A 405 -6.04 -20.87 -12.13
N SER A 406 -5.91 -20.04 -13.15
CA SER A 406 -6.87 -18.99 -13.49
C SER A 406 -7.19 -19.02 -14.98
N GLY A 407 -8.27 -18.36 -15.37
CA GLY A 407 -8.59 -18.24 -16.77
C GLY A 407 -9.84 -17.42 -17.04
N ASP A 408 -10.20 -17.35 -18.31
CA ASP A 408 -11.51 -16.89 -18.74
C ASP A 408 -12.21 -17.92 -19.63
N VAL A 409 -13.54 -17.83 -19.68
CA VAL A 409 -14.39 -18.61 -20.56
C VAL A 409 -15.02 -17.69 -21.60
N ARG A 410 -14.80 -17.98 -22.88
CA ARG A 410 -15.28 -17.15 -23.99
C ARG A 410 -15.97 -17.99 -25.07
N SER A 411 -16.82 -17.36 -25.87
CA SER A 411 -17.52 -18.00 -26.98
C SER A 411 -16.53 -18.47 -28.05
N LEU A 412 -16.65 -19.70 -28.52
CA LEU A 412 -15.87 -20.23 -29.62
C LEU A 412 -16.16 -19.51 -30.95
N THR A 413 -17.39 -19.02 -31.13
CA THR A 413 -17.87 -18.50 -32.41
C THR A 413 -18.30 -17.03 -32.39
N GLU A 414 -18.74 -16.51 -31.25
CA GLU A 414 -19.30 -15.15 -31.15
C GLU A 414 -18.24 -14.14 -30.71
N LYS A 415 -18.24 -13.00 -31.39
CA LYS A 415 -17.40 -11.86 -31.02
C LYS A 415 -18.07 -11.00 -29.97
N THR A 416 -17.28 -10.28 -29.18
CA THR A 416 -17.75 -9.29 -28.20
C THR A 416 -18.64 -8.22 -28.84
N ASP A 417 -18.45 -7.92 -30.13
CA ASP A 417 -19.28 -6.96 -30.89
C ASP A 417 -20.78 -7.33 -30.90
N THR A 418 -21.11 -8.62 -30.71
CA THR A 418 -22.50 -9.10 -30.64
C THR A 418 -23.28 -8.55 -29.44
N LEU A 419 -22.59 -8.04 -28.42
CA LEU A 419 -23.20 -7.32 -27.29
C LEU A 419 -23.90 -6.02 -27.73
N GLY A 420 -23.53 -5.44 -28.88
CA GLY A 420 -24.14 -4.21 -29.39
C GLY A 420 -23.76 -2.94 -28.62
N HIS A 421 -22.72 -2.99 -27.79
CA HIS A 421 -22.21 -1.85 -27.02
C HIS A 421 -20.96 -1.25 -27.68
N LYS A 422 -21.10 -0.05 -28.28
CA LYS A 422 -19.99 0.68 -28.91
C LYS A 422 -18.89 1.10 -27.92
N GLU A 423 -19.24 1.15 -26.64
CA GLU A 423 -18.36 1.47 -25.53
C GLU A 423 -17.38 0.33 -25.25
N PHE A 424 -17.74 -0.93 -25.57
CA PHE A 424 -16.88 -2.10 -25.35
C PHE A 424 -15.83 -2.22 -26.45
N ILE A 425 -14.84 -1.34 -26.39
CA ILE A 425 -13.64 -1.40 -27.24
C ILE A 425 -12.60 -2.36 -26.66
N TYR A 426 -11.85 -3.02 -27.54
CA TYR A 426 -10.81 -3.98 -27.17
C TYR A 426 -9.62 -3.92 -28.14
N LYS A 427 -8.49 -4.53 -27.74
CA LYS A 427 -7.31 -4.68 -28.61
C LYS A 427 -7.57 -5.76 -29.66
N GLU A 428 -7.49 -5.40 -30.94
CA GLU A 428 -7.57 -6.36 -32.05
C GLU A 428 -6.46 -7.43 -31.93
N GLY A 429 -6.78 -8.67 -32.28
CA GLY A 429 -5.95 -9.85 -32.16
C GLY A 429 -5.83 -10.44 -30.75
N SER A 430 -6.50 -9.84 -29.74
CA SER A 430 -6.44 -10.32 -28.35
C SER A 430 -7.59 -11.28 -28.02
N PRO A 431 -7.52 -12.01 -26.88
CA PRO A 431 -8.66 -12.78 -26.39
C PRO A 431 -9.95 -11.96 -26.23
N ASP A 432 -9.84 -10.64 -26.07
CA ASP A 432 -10.97 -9.72 -25.88
C ASP A 432 -11.91 -9.59 -27.08
N GLU A 433 -11.51 -10.06 -28.26
CA GLU A 433 -12.41 -10.13 -29.42
C GLU A 433 -13.57 -11.10 -29.20
N TRP A 434 -13.41 -12.07 -28.32
CA TRP A 434 -14.35 -13.18 -28.16
C TRP A 434 -15.24 -12.96 -26.95
N LEU A 435 -16.54 -13.15 -27.17
CA LEU A 435 -17.57 -12.83 -26.19
C LEU A 435 -17.33 -13.58 -24.88
N PRO A 436 -17.13 -12.89 -23.73
CA PRO A 436 -17.07 -13.54 -22.43
C PRO A 436 -18.36 -14.28 -22.09
N ILE A 437 -18.25 -15.47 -21.52
CA ILE A 437 -19.41 -16.30 -21.17
C ILE A 437 -19.73 -16.14 -19.69
N ASN A 438 -20.92 -15.61 -19.42
CA ASN A 438 -21.50 -15.55 -18.07
C ASN A 438 -22.13 -16.89 -17.70
N GLY A 439 -22.07 -17.26 -16.42
CA GLY A 439 -22.72 -18.45 -15.87
C GLY A 439 -22.17 -19.81 -16.30
N ALA A 440 -21.00 -19.87 -16.94
CA ALA A 440 -20.31 -21.12 -17.24
C ALA A 440 -19.85 -21.80 -15.94
N THR A 441 -20.06 -23.11 -15.83
CA THR A 441 -19.55 -23.90 -14.71
C THR A 441 -18.18 -24.46 -15.08
N VAL A 442 -17.16 -24.11 -14.31
CA VAL A 442 -15.78 -24.58 -14.45
C VAL A 442 -15.45 -25.53 -13.31
N VAL A 443 -15.21 -26.79 -13.63
CA VAL A 443 -14.85 -27.82 -12.65
C VAL A 443 -13.35 -28.10 -12.76
N LEU A 444 -12.65 -28.03 -11.62
CA LEU A 444 -11.26 -28.43 -11.52
C LEU A 444 -11.18 -29.83 -10.93
N ARG A 445 -10.51 -30.75 -11.63
CA ARG A 445 -10.28 -32.12 -11.17
C ARG A 445 -8.80 -32.44 -11.09
N ARG A 446 -8.44 -33.36 -10.19
CA ARG A 446 -7.14 -34.04 -10.26
C ARG A 446 -7.14 -35.05 -11.41
N ALA A 447 -5.94 -35.51 -11.80
CA ALA A 447 -5.77 -36.55 -12.82
C ALA A 447 -6.52 -37.86 -12.52
N ASP A 448 -6.83 -38.17 -11.25
CA ASP A 448 -7.63 -39.33 -10.86
C ASP A 448 -9.16 -39.13 -11.00
N GLY A 449 -9.60 -37.98 -11.49
CA GLY A 449 -11.00 -37.62 -11.69
C GLY A 449 -11.68 -36.98 -10.48
N THR A 450 -11.00 -36.92 -9.32
CA THR A 450 -11.53 -36.29 -8.11
C THR A 450 -11.76 -34.80 -8.34
N VAL A 451 -12.98 -34.32 -8.05
CA VAL A 451 -13.27 -32.87 -8.05
C VAL A 451 -12.51 -32.21 -6.91
N VAL A 452 -11.71 -31.20 -7.27
CA VAL A 452 -11.00 -30.35 -6.33
C VAL A 452 -11.91 -29.21 -5.89
N ASP A 453 -12.48 -28.52 -6.88
CA ASP A 453 -13.38 -27.40 -6.67
C ASP A 453 -14.20 -27.13 -7.94
N THR A 454 -15.27 -26.36 -7.79
CA THR A 454 -16.15 -25.93 -8.88
C THR A 454 -16.39 -24.44 -8.76
N HIS A 455 -16.26 -23.73 -9.86
CA HIS A 455 -16.51 -22.30 -9.96
C HIS A 455 -17.57 -22.01 -11.02
N LYS A 456 -18.28 -20.90 -10.88
CA LYS A 456 -19.22 -20.38 -11.85
C LYS A 456 -18.81 -18.96 -12.25
N THR A 457 -18.66 -18.70 -13.55
CA THR A 457 -18.38 -17.35 -14.04
C THR A 457 -19.55 -16.42 -13.70
N ASP A 458 -19.23 -15.18 -13.35
CA ASP A 458 -20.20 -14.18 -12.93
C ASP A 458 -21.00 -13.59 -14.11
N ASP A 459 -21.86 -12.62 -13.82
CA ASP A 459 -22.68 -11.93 -14.83
C ASP A 459 -22.05 -10.59 -15.29
N TRP A 460 -20.75 -10.38 -15.04
CA TRP A 460 -20.04 -9.13 -15.36
C TRP A 460 -19.35 -9.15 -16.72
N TYR A 461 -19.65 -10.10 -17.61
CA TYR A 461 -19.08 -10.15 -18.95
C TYR A 461 -17.54 -10.15 -18.92
N ASN A 462 -16.97 -10.88 -17.97
CA ASN A 462 -15.53 -11.11 -17.85
C ASN A 462 -15.13 -12.57 -18.09
N GLY A 463 -16.05 -13.52 -17.83
CA GLY A 463 -15.80 -14.96 -17.97
C GLY A 463 -14.74 -15.52 -17.01
N ILE A 464 -14.32 -14.76 -16.01
CA ILE A 464 -13.17 -15.05 -15.14
C ILE A 464 -13.49 -16.22 -14.21
N PHE A 465 -12.48 -17.07 -14.01
CA PHE A 465 -12.42 -18.02 -12.91
C PHE A 465 -11.01 -18.11 -12.33
N ALA A 466 -10.89 -18.43 -11.04
CA ALA A 466 -9.62 -18.84 -10.45
C ALA A 466 -9.78 -19.90 -9.35
N PHE A 467 -8.76 -20.75 -9.24
CA PHE A 467 -8.59 -21.75 -8.19
C PHE A 467 -7.25 -21.46 -7.50
N PHE A 468 -7.32 -21.06 -6.23
CA PHE A 468 -6.16 -20.64 -5.45
C PHE A 468 -5.64 -21.75 -4.54
N ASN A 469 -4.40 -21.60 -4.07
CA ASN A 469 -3.80 -22.45 -3.03
C ASN A 469 -3.75 -23.95 -3.41
N LEU A 470 -3.52 -24.25 -4.69
CA LEU A 470 -3.47 -25.61 -5.19
C LEU A 470 -2.11 -26.24 -4.92
N PRO A 471 -2.03 -27.51 -4.51
CA PRO A 471 -0.78 -28.25 -4.57
C PRO A 471 -0.22 -28.29 -6.00
N ALA A 472 1.10 -28.43 -6.13
CA ALA A 472 1.69 -28.74 -7.43
C ALA A 472 1.14 -30.09 -7.96
N GLY A 473 0.89 -30.16 -9.26
CA GLY A 473 0.33 -31.35 -9.89
C GLY A 473 -0.34 -31.10 -11.23
N THR A 474 -0.89 -32.17 -11.79
CA THR A 474 -1.65 -32.15 -13.04
C THR A 474 -3.15 -32.14 -12.74
N TYR A 475 -3.84 -31.24 -13.40
CA TYR A 475 -5.27 -30.99 -13.24
C TYR A 475 -5.98 -31.00 -14.59
N LEU A 476 -7.25 -31.43 -14.57
CA LEU A 476 -8.18 -31.32 -15.68
C LEU A 476 -9.20 -30.23 -15.36
N LEU A 477 -9.25 -29.21 -16.20
CA LEU A 477 -10.28 -28.18 -16.21
C LEU A 477 -11.38 -28.56 -17.18
N GLU A 478 -12.63 -28.45 -16.75
CA GLU A 478 -13.81 -28.68 -17.58
C GLU A 478 -14.78 -27.50 -17.43
N ALA A 479 -14.93 -26.69 -18.47
CA ALA A 479 -15.95 -25.65 -18.53
C ALA A 479 -17.19 -26.18 -19.27
N SER A 480 -18.38 -25.88 -18.78
CA SER A 480 -19.64 -26.27 -19.42
C SER A 480 -20.79 -25.29 -19.20
N LEU A 481 -21.74 -25.31 -20.13
CA LEU A 481 -23.01 -24.60 -20.06
C LEU A 481 -24.20 -25.58 -19.95
N PRO A 482 -25.36 -25.14 -19.41
CA PRO A 482 -26.55 -25.99 -19.31
C PRO A 482 -27.08 -26.52 -20.65
N ASP A 483 -26.75 -25.86 -21.76
CA ASP A 483 -27.14 -26.27 -23.12
C ASP A 483 -26.23 -27.37 -23.72
N GLY A 484 -25.24 -27.84 -22.97
CA GLY A 484 -24.36 -28.94 -23.36
C GLY A 484 -23.05 -28.52 -24.03
N ARG A 485 -22.82 -27.22 -24.28
CA ARG A 485 -21.49 -26.75 -24.72
C ARG A 485 -20.46 -26.96 -23.62
N SER A 486 -19.28 -27.45 -24.00
CA SER A 486 -18.21 -27.77 -23.05
C SER A 486 -16.82 -27.68 -23.69
N ALA A 487 -15.83 -27.31 -22.89
CA ALA A 487 -14.42 -27.38 -23.21
C ALA A 487 -13.66 -28.02 -22.07
N ARG A 488 -12.56 -28.69 -22.39
CA ARG A 488 -11.68 -29.28 -21.40
C ARG A 488 -10.23 -29.06 -21.73
N GLU A 489 -9.41 -28.92 -20.72
CA GLU A 489 -7.97 -28.72 -20.84
C GLU A 489 -7.26 -29.38 -19.67
N GLU A 490 -6.19 -30.10 -19.97
CA GLU A 490 -5.28 -30.62 -18.96
C GLU A 490 -4.10 -29.65 -18.82
N LEU A 491 -3.73 -29.33 -17.59
CA LEU A 491 -2.57 -28.49 -17.32
C LEU A 491 -1.83 -28.92 -16.06
N THR A 492 -0.53 -28.64 -16.03
CA THR A 492 0.35 -28.97 -14.90
C THR A 492 0.88 -27.69 -14.29
N VAL A 493 0.84 -27.61 -12.95
CA VAL A 493 1.35 -26.48 -12.19
C VAL A 493 2.40 -26.92 -11.18
N GLY A 494 3.48 -26.17 -11.09
CA GLY A 494 4.51 -26.27 -10.05
C GLY A 494 4.26 -25.33 -8.86
N PRO A 495 5.08 -25.40 -7.81
CA PRO A 495 5.01 -24.46 -6.69
C PRO A 495 5.13 -23.00 -7.16
N ALA A 496 4.32 -22.11 -6.59
CA ALA A 496 4.23 -20.69 -6.93
C ALA A 496 3.78 -20.36 -8.36
N ASP A 497 3.39 -21.33 -9.18
CA ASP A 497 2.89 -21.02 -10.51
C ASP A 497 1.55 -20.27 -10.43
N ILE A 498 1.41 -19.23 -11.24
CA ILE A 498 0.13 -18.58 -11.54
C ILE A 498 -0.15 -18.83 -13.01
N THR A 499 -0.81 -19.94 -13.31
CA THR A 499 -1.10 -20.37 -14.68
C THR A 499 -2.42 -19.77 -15.14
N THR A 500 -2.44 -19.27 -16.37
CA THR A 500 -3.63 -18.69 -17.01
C THR A 500 -4.00 -19.50 -18.25
N THR A 501 -5.30 -19.76 -18.43
CA THR A 501 -5.85 -20.34 -19.67
C THR A 501 -7.07 -19.57 -20.19
N HIS A 502 -7.44 -19.81 -21.45
CA HIS A 502 -8.59 -19.23 -22.13
C HIS A 502 -9.46 -20.36 -22.73
N LEU A 503 -10.50 -20.76 -22.01
CA LEU A 503 -11.42 -21.82 -22.44
C LEU A 503 -12.44 -21.28 -23.44
N ARG A 504 -12.75 -22.06 -24.47
CA ARG A 504 -13.65 -21.66 -25.57
C ARG A 504 -14.81 -22.64 -25.70
N LEU A 505 -16.04 -22.17 -25.46
CA LEU A 505 -17.27 -22.99 -25.48
C LEU A 505 -18.13 -22.79 -26.73
#